data_AF-A0A382QBE9-F1
#
_entry.id   AF-A0A382QBE9-F1
#
_cell.length_a   1.000
_cell.length_b   1.000
_cell.length_c   1.000
_cell.angle_alpha   90.00
_cell.angle_beta   90.00
_cell.angle_gamma   90.00
#
_symmetry.space_group_name_H-M   'P 1'
#
loop_
_entity.id
_entity.type
_entity.pdbx_description
1 polymer ?
#
loop_
_entity_poly.entity_id
_entity_poly.type
_entity_poly.pdbx_seq_one_letter_code
_entity_poly.pdbx_strand_id
1 'polypeptide(L)'
;VVNKPKKIIFIASYPKSGNTWLRSIISSLVYNPEGKFVFNDLKKVSLFSQFSNFKNLDNHQYRTDGNLNYNWVSYNWIKAQKKINAI
;
A
#
# COMPACT_ATOMS: atom_id res chain seq x y z
N VAL A 1 -21.79 -4.53 -13.04
CA VAL A 1 -20.45 -5.04 -12.66
C VAL A 1 -20.33 -4.89 -11.15
N VAL A 2 -20.30 -6.00 -10.41
CA VAL A 2 -20.26 -5.96 -8.94
C VAL A 2 -18.87 -5.44 -8.52
N ASN A 3 -18.81 -4.26 -7.91
CA ASN A 3 -17.56 -3.71 -7.39
C ASN A 3 -17.18 -4.56 -6.17
N LYS A 4 -16.17 -5.43 -6.32
CA LYS A 4 -15.70 -6.26 -5.22
C LYS A 4 -14.98 -5.34 -4.22
N PRO A 5 -15.34 -5.36 -2.93
CA PRO A 5 -14.78 -4.44 -1.95
C PRO A 5 -13.26 -4.60 -1.89
N LYS A 6 -12.54 -3.49 -2.03
CA LYS A 6 -11.09 -3.50 -1.98
C LYS A 6 -10.64 -3.74 -0.54
N LYS A 7 -9.98 -4.87 -0.27
CA LYS A 7 -9.43 -5.20 1.06
C LYS A 7 -7.92 -4.96 1.07
N ILE A 8 -7.47 -4.12 1.98
CA ILE A 8 -6.05 -3.86 2.20
C ILE A 8 -5.50 -4.86 3.21
N ILE A 9 -4.42 -5.55 2.84
CA ILE A 9 -3.67 -6.44 3.72
C ILE A 9 -2.33 -5.77 4.00
N PHE A 10 -2.07 -5.45 5.26
CA PHE A 10 -0.79 -4.90 5.70
C PHE A 10 0.16 -6.03 6.09
N ILE A 11 1.36 -6.00 5.54
CA ILE A 11 2.48 -6.82 5.98
C ILE A 11 3.38 -5.90 6.80
N ALA A 12 3.18 -5.90 8.12
CA ALA A 12 3.95 -5.07 9.04
C ALA A 12 5.10 -5.88 9.62
N SER A 13 6.32 -5.35 9.55
CA SER A 13 7.48 -6.00 10.14
C SER A 13 8.58 -4.98 10.47
N TYR A 14 9.48 -5.34 11.38
CA TYR A 14 10.63 -4.50 11.72
C TYR A 14 11.65 -4.46 10.55
N PRO A 15 12.42 -3.37 10.35
CA PRO A 15 13.46 -3.35 9.34
C PRO A 15 14.39 -4.56 9.44
N LYS A 16 14.79 -5.12 8.29
CA LYS A 16 15.68 -6.28 8.18
C LYS A 16 15.14 -7.62 8.73
N SER A 17 13.84 -7.72 9.03
CA SER A 17 13.17 -8.99 9.42
C SER A 17 12.77 -9.91 8.25
N GLY A 18 13.33 -9.71 7.05
CA GLY A 18 12.99 -10.53 5.88
C GLY A 18 11.73 -10.13 5.11
N ASN A 19 11.23 -8.89 5.25
CA ASN A 19 10.02 -8.44 4.55
C ASN A 19 10.09 -8.61 3.02
N THR A 20 11.24 -8.36 2.40
CA THR A 20 11.41 -8.55 0.95
C THR A 20 11.21 -10.01 0.56
N TRP A 21 11.74 -10.95 1.36
CA TRP A 21 11.61 -12.37 1.11
C TRP A 21 10.15 -12.83 1.22
N LEU A 22 9.45 -12.41 2.29
CA LEU A 22 8.02 -12.69 2.46
C LEU A 22 7.17 -12.09 1.32
N ARG A 23 7.46 -10.85 0.91
CA ARG A 23 6.79 -10.22 -0.24
C ARG A 23 7.03 -10.98 -1.53
N SER A 24 8.21 -11.55 -1.76
CA SER A 24 8.50 -12.37 -2.94
C SER A 24 7.67 -13.65 -2.97
N ILE A 25 7.56 -14.35 -1.83
CA ILE A 25 6.74 -15.57 -1.70
C ILE A 25 5.26 -15.24 -1.94
N ILE A 26 4.72 -14.22 -1.27
CA ILE A 26 3.32 -13.82 -1.44
C ILE A 26 3.06 -13.41 -2.89
N SER A 27 3.97 -12.66 -3.51
CA SER A 27 3.80 -12.20 -4.88
C SER A 27 3.78 -13.36 -5.87
N SER A 28 4.63 -14.38 -5.67
CA SER A 28 4.65 -15.55 -6.55
C SER A 28 3.37 -16.38 -6.42
N LEU A 29 2.80 -16.49 -5.22
CA LEU A 29 1.54 -17.21 -4.98
C LEU A 29 0.31 -16.45 -5.49
N VAL A 30 0.30 -15.13 -5.40
CA VAL A 30 -0.87 -14.30 -5.75
C VAL A 30 -0.91 -13.94 -7.23
N TYR A 31 0.24 -13.67 -7.85
CA TYR A 31 0.31 -13.12 -9.21
C TYR A 31 0.79 -14.10 -10.26
N ASN A 32 1.33 -15.26 -9.88
CA ASN A 32 1.82 -16.27 -10.81
C ASN A 32 1.12 -17.63 -10.59
N PRO A 33 0.36 -18.16 -11.57
CA PRO A 33 -0.32 -19.44 -11.45
C PRO A 33 0.62 -20.64 -11.22
N GLU A 34 1.87 -20.55 -11.68
CA GLU A 34 2.90 -21.59 -11.50
C GLU A 34 3.71 -21.39 -10.22
N GLY A 35 3.41 -20.36 -9.42
CA GLY A 35 4.14 -20.06 -8.18
C GLY A 35 5.56 -19.51 -8.38
N LYS A 36 5.94 -19.16 -9.62
CA LYS A 36 7.27 -18.62 -9.93
C LYS A 36 7.36 -17.13 -9.65
N PHE A 37 8.39 -16.72 -8.92
CA PHE A 37 8.63 -15.31 -8.60
C PHE A 37 9.19 -14.54 -9.81
N VAL A 38 8.59 -13.38 -10.11
CA VAL A 38 9.13 -12.40 -11.05
C VAL A 38 9.36 -11.08 -10.31
N PHE A 39 10.56 -10.50 -10.41
CA PHE A 39 10.90 -9.25 -9.71
C PHE A 39 9.92 -8.10 -9.97
N ASN A 40 9.34 -8.07 -11.17
CA ASN A 40 8.38 -7.04 -11.54
C ASN A 40 7.06 -7.13 -10.72
N ASP A 41 6.73 -8.28 -10.15
CA ASP A 41 5.54 -8.46 -9.31
C ASP A 41 5.66 -7.71 -7.98
N LEU A 42 6.88 -7.45 -7.48
CA LEU A 42 7.07 -6.64 -6.28
C LEU A 42 6.55 -5.20 -6.43
N LYS A 43 6.43 -4.70 -7.67
CA LYS A 43 5.84 -3.38 -7.95
C LYS A 43 4.34 -3.35 -7.71
N LYS A 44 3.67 -4.51 -7.72
CA LYS A 44 2.23 -4.65 -7.42
C LYS A 44 1.95 -4.52 -5.92
N VAL A 45 2.96 -4.71 -5.06
CA VAL A 45 2.87 -4.51 -3.61
C VAL A 45 3.30 -3.09 -3.28
N SER A 46 2.37 -2.14 -3.42
CA SER A 46 2.60 -0.70 -3.21
C SER A 46 2.66 -0.31 -1.73
N LEU A 47 3.37 0.79 -1.45
CA LEU A 47 3.35 1.42 -0.13
C LEU A 47 2.02 2.16 0.08
N PHE A 48 1.43 2.01 1.26
CA PHE A 48 0.18 2.69 1.56
C PHE A 48 0.34 4.22 1.66
N SER A 49 1.51 4.72 2.09
CA SER A 49 1.81 6.15 2.22
C SER A 49 1.92 6.93 0.91
N GLN A 50 1.67 6.31 -0.25
CA GLN A 50 1.66 6.98 -1.54
C GLN A 50 0.49 7.97 -1.67
N PHE A 51 0.74 9.12 -2.31
CA PHE A 51 -0.26 10.18 -2.52
C PHE A 51 -1.59 9.67 -3.11
N SER A 52 -1.52 8.68 -4.01
CA SER A 52 -2.70 8.05 -4.63
C SER A 52 -3.74 7.54 -3.63
N ASN A 53 -3.31 7.10 -2.44
CA ASN A 53 -4.20 6.61 -1.38
C ASN A 53 -4.81 7.74 -0.53
N PHE A 54 -4.24 8.95 -0.60
CA PHE A 54 -4.67 10.12 0.17
C PHE A 54 -5.35 11.18 -0.72
N LYS A 55 -5.40 10.99 -2.04
CA LYS A 55 -5.96 11.95 -3.01
C LYS A 55 -7.40 12.40 -2.70
N ASN A 56 -8.19 11.54 -2.07
CA ASN A 56 -9.60 11.78 -1.75
C ASN A 56 -9.80 12.42 -0.37
N LEU A 57 -8.74 12.90 0.27
CA LEU A 57 -8.80 13.64 1.54
C LEU A 57 -8.51 15.11 1.27
N ASP A 58 -9.08 15.99 2.07
CA ASP A 58 -8.88 17.44 1.93
C ASP A 58 -7.72 17.93 2.80
N ASN A 59 -7.28 19.18 2.57
CA ASN A 59 -6.26 19.86 3.35
C ASN A 59 -4.92 19.11 3.41
N HIS A 60 -4.45 18.60 2.27
CA HIS A 60 -3.12 17.97 2.18
C HIS A 60 -2.05 18.93 2.68
N GLN A 61 -1.23 18.46 3.62
CA GLN A 61 -0.03 19.17 4.06
C GLN A 61 1.17 18.57 3.37
N TYR A 62 2.02 19.44 2.82
CA TYR A 62 3.23 19.05 2.11
C TYR A 62 4.47 19.51 2.87
N ARG A 63 5.56 18.79 2.66
CA ARG A 63 6.92 19.17 3.05
C ARG A 63 7.53 20.06 1.99
N THR A 64 8.68 20.63 2.28
CA THR A 64 9.44 21.48 1.35
C THR A 64 9.92 20.76 0.09
N ASP A 65 10.01 19.42 0.12
CA ASP A 65 10.39 18.55 -1.00
C ASP A 65 9.20 18.17 -1.91
N GLY A 66 7.99 18.71 -1.64
CA GLY A 66 6.76 18.39 -2.37
C GLY A 66 6.10 17.07 -1.97
N ASN A 67 6.68 16.29 -1.04
CA ASN A 67 6.06 15.09 -0.52
C ASN A 67 5.00 15.42 0.55
N LEU A 68 4.04 14.51 0.76
CA LEU A 68 3.08 14.65 1.86
C LEU A 68 3.80 14.68 3.21
N ASN A 69 3.32 15.54 4.11
CA ASN A 69 3.81 15.65 5.47
C ASN A 69 3.55 14.36 6.26
N TYR A 70 4.58 13.82 6.91
CA TYR A 70 4.50 12.55 7.64
C TYR A 70 3.47 12.57 8.77
N ASN A 71 3.37 13.67 9.51
CA ASN A 71 2.41 13.80 10.62
C ASN A 71 0.98 13.82 10.07
N TRP A 72 0.75 14.55 8.98
CA TRP A 72 -0.55 14.57 8.32
C TRP A 72 -0.94 13.20 7.75
N VAL A 73 -0.01 12.50 7.12
CA VAL A 73 -0.21 11.14 6.59
C VAL A 73 -0.55 10.17 7.72
N SER A 74 0.20 10.20 8.81
CA SER A 74 -0.02 9.35 9.99
C SER A 74 -1.40 9.61 10.61
N TYR A 75 -1.75 10.88 10.82
CA TYR A 75 -3.05 11.28 11.38
C TYR A 75 -4.24 10.84 10.53
N ASN A 76 -4.08 10.84 9.20
CA ASN A 76 -5.14 10.50 8.27
C ASN A 76 -5.15 9.04 7.78
N TRP A 77 -4.25 8.19 8.27
CA TRP A 77 -4.06 6.83 7.77
C TRP A 77 -5.35 6.00 7.77
N ILE A 78 -6.04 5.97 8.91
CA ILE A 78 -7.30 5.22 9.09
C ILE A 78 -8.42 5.80 8.22
N LYS A 79 -8.48 7.14 8.09
CA LYS A 79 -9.48 7.81 7.25
C LYS A 79 -9.29 7.46 5.77
N ALA A 80 -8.05 7.48 5.29
CA ALA A 80 -7.69 7.05 3.93
C ALA A 80 -8.10 5.58 3.70
N GLN A 81 -7.76 4.69 4.63
CA GLN A 81 -8.10 3.27 4.53
C GLN A 81 -9.62 3.05 4.48
N LYS A 82 -10.38 3.74 5.34
CA LYS A 82 -11.85 3.66 5.34
C LYS A 82 -12.44 4.11 4.00
N LYS A 83 -11.95 5.21 3.42
CA LYS A 83 -12.39 5.66 2.09
C LYS A 83 -12.06 4.64 0.99
N ILE A 84 -10.90 4.00 1.04
CA ILE A 84 -10.51 2.99 0.03
C ILE A 84 -11.36 1.73 0.13
N ASN A 85 -11.66 1.28 1.36
CA ASN A 85 -12.44 0.07 1.58
C ASN A 85 -13.95 0.25 1.37
N ALA A 86 -14.44 1.50 1.41
CA ALA A 86 -15.84 1.85 1.19
C ALA A 86 -16.23 1.94 -0.30
N ILE A 87 -15.24 1.96 -1.20
CA ILE A 87 -15.40 1.95 -2.67
C ILE A 87 -15.39 0.50 -3.16
#